data_AF-A0A7J9YNU6-F1
#
_entry.id   AF-A0A7J9YNU6-F1
#
_cell.length_a   1.000
_cell.length_b   1.000
_cell.length_c   1.000
_cell.angle_alpha   90.00
_cell.angle_beta   90.00
_cell.angle_gamma   90.00
#
_symmetry.space_group_name_H-M   'P 1'
#
loop_
_entity.id
_entity.type
_entity.pdbx_description
1 polymer ?
#
loop_
_entity_poly.entity_id
_entity_poly.type
_entity_poly.pdbx_seq_one_letter_code
_entity_poly.pdbx_strand_id
1 'polypeptide(L)'
;MTVPPESQPSHGPRVVPAAEEGLDAPERKVVQALREQLPDDATVLVNLRLTDTRADREADAVVVWPGVGVAVIEVKGGHVEYADGTWWVGRPHQGRAVQPVKQALKCKYGIREVLRGHPRWTGPDPRMVHHVAVPYTRLPSGFTAPECPRTLISDRDDIPHLADRLAAQLDALESAARPPTEAQAASLVAALTGPQHPQAAFATRNAAHIAEREEHCELLTAQQGSVLDMLREVPRVQILGGAGTGKTWLAVEQARRLAEEGQRVALLCYSKGLAMWLQRRVQALPEDQRPAYVGTFHALGIQWGAKPVVGAPQEYWESGLPAEMVRHARYLTPEQRFDAIIIDEVQDFAPPWWEPVLAALKHPDTGRVVTFADEGQLIFPRGALPAKGFTKIVLDENLRNTEPI
;
A
#
# COMPACT_ATOMS: atom_id res chain seq x y z
N MET A 1 13.02 51.34 12.34
CA MET A 1 12.09 50.26 11.95
C MET A 1 12.47 49.83 10.56
N THR A 2 13.29 48.78 10.46
CA THR A 2 13.65 48.14 9.19
C THR A 2 12.53 47.17 8.83
N VAL A 3 11.82 47.48 7.75
CA VAL A 3 10.84 46.59 7.13
C VAL A 3 11.60 45.35 6.64
N PRO A 4 11.18 44.12 6.99
CA PRO A 4 11.82 42.92 6.47
C PRO A 4 11.59 42.84 4.94
N PRO A 5 12.55 42.35 4.16
CA PRO A 5 12.40 42.27 2.70
C PRO A 5 11.23 41.35 2.34
N GLU A 6 10.35 41.84 1.46
CA GLU A 6 9.34 41.01 0.79
C GLU A 6 10.02 39.83 0.09
N SER A 7 9.59 38.61 0.42
CA SER A 7 10.01 37.39 -0.26
C SER A 7 9.70 37.52 -1.75
N GLN A 8 10.71 37.44 -2.61
CA GLN A 8 10.52 37.36 -4.07
C GLN A 8 9.56 36.21 -4.41
N PRO A 9 8.63 36.38 -5.36
CA PRO A 9 7.78 35.29 -5.81
C PRO A 9 8.67 34.18 -6.40
N SER A 10 8.47 32.95 -5.95
CA SER A 10 9.17 31.80 -6.51
C SER A 10 8.77 31.64 -7.98
N HIS A 11 9.71 31.80 -8.92
CA HIS A 11 9.53 31.35 -10.30
C HIS A 11 9.47 29.82 -10.32
N GLY A 12 8.45 29.25 -10.97
CA GLY A 12 8.18 27.83 -11.06
C GLY A 12 6.72 27.48 -10.72
N PRO A 13 6.27 26.26 -11.06
CA PRO A 13 4.91 25.81 -10.84
C PRO A 13 4.58 25.76 -9.34
N ARG A 14 3.29 25.86 -9.03
CA ARG A 14 2.81 25.61 -7.67
C ARG A 14 2.89 24.11 -7.35
N VAL A 15 3.62 23.72 -6.31
CA VAL A 15 3.64 22.33 -5.81
C VAL A 15 2.66 22.17 -4.64
N VAL A 16 1.83 21.12 -4.65
CA VAL A 16 0.82 20.86 -3.63
C VAL A 16 0.86 19.39 -3.16
N PRO A 17 0.98 19.13 -1.84
CA PRO A 17 1.27 20.10 -0.77
C PRO A 17 2.63 20.80 -0.97
N ALA A 18 2.79 21.97 -0.36
CA ALA A 18 4.05 22.73 -0.44
C ALA A 18 5.18 22.03 0.32
N ALA A 19 4.84 21.28 1.37
CA ALA A 19 5.76 20.38 2.03
C ALA A 19 5.92 19.12 1.18
N GLU A 20 7.13 18.90 0.66
CA GLU A 20 7.51 17.69 -0.10
C GLU A 20 7.83 16.50 0.83
N GLU A 21 7.39 16.58 2.07
CA GLU A 21 7.42 15.48 3.02
C GLU A 21 6.72 14.28 2.40
N GLY A 22 7.45 13.17 2.24
CA GLY A 22 6.89 11.93 1.72
C GLY A 22 7.28 11.50 0.34
N LEU A 23 7.98 12.35 -0.42
CA LEU A 23 8.52 11.95 -1.69
C LEU A 23 9.80 11.15 -1.48
N ASP A 24 9.90 9.98 -2.10
CA ASP A 24 11.15 9.23 -2.12
C ASP A 24 12.19 9.89 -3.06
N ALA A 25 13.44 9.40 -3.05
CA ALA A 25 14.50 9.98 -3.89
C ALA A 25 14.16 10.07 -5.40
N PRO A 26 13.62 9.02 -6.07
CA PRO A 26 13.24 9.13 -7.47
C PRO A 26 12.07 10.11 -7.70
N GLU A 27 11.07 10.16 -6.80
CA GLU A 27 9.96 11.12 -6.89
C GLU A 27 10.44 12.56 -6.75
N ARG A 28 11.29 12.85 -5.76
CA ARG A 28 11.91 14.16 -5.59
C ARG A 28 12.65 14.61 -6.84
N LYS A 29 13.40 13.70 -7.48
CA LYS A 29 14.12 14.01 -8.72
C LYS A 29 13.18 14.37 -9.87
N VAL A 30 12.04 13.69 -9.99
CA VAL A 30 11.02 14.00 -11.00
C VAL A 30 10.32 15.33 -10.69
N VAL A 31 9.92 15.56 -9.43
CA VAL A 31 9.25 16.80 -9.01
C VAL A 31 10.17 18.01 -9.15
N GLN A 32 11.46 17.86 -8.81
CA GLN A 32 12.46 18.91 -9.04
C GLN A 32 12.60 19.24 -10.53
N ALA A 33 12.72 18.23 -11.39
CA ALA A 33 12.79 18.43 -12.84
C ALA A 33 11.54 19.16 -13.37
N LEU A 34 10.35 18.80 -12.89
CA LEU A 34 9.11 19.50 -13.24
C LEU A 34 9.10 20.95 -12.73
N ARG A 35 9.61 21.21 -11.53
CA ARG A 35 9.70 22.57 -10.97
C ARG A 35 10.62 23.47 -11.79
N GLU A 36 11.72 22.93 -12.29
CA GLU A 36 12.70 23.67 -13.10
C GLU A 36 12.22 23.93 -14.53
N GLN A 37 11.26 23.12 -15.03
CA GLN A 37 10.87 23.12 -16.45
C GLN A 37 9.46 23.65 -16.72
N LEU A 38 8.54 23.60 -15.74
CA LEU A 38 7.16 24.06 -15.91
C LEU A 38 7.00 25.55 -15.64
N PRO A 39 6.03 26.21 -16.28
CA PRO A 39 5.71 27.61 -16.03
C PRO A 39 4.95 27.85 -14.70
N ASP A 40 4.91 29.11 -14.28
CA ASP A 40 4.33 29.57 -13.00
C ASP A 40 2.82 29.27 -12.86
N ASP A 41 2.11 29.14 -13.97
CA ASP A 41 0.67 28.87 -14.01
C ASP A 41 0.34 27.37 -13.91
N ALA A 42 1.34 26.49 -14.04
CA ALA A 42 1.16 25.06 -13.83
C ALA A 42 1.13 24.71 -12.33
N THR A 43 0.45 23.62 -12.01
CA THR A 43 0.40 23.05 -10.65
C THR A 43 0.85 21.60 -10.69
N VAL A 44 1.75 21.21 -9.76
CA VAL A 44 2.18 19.83 -9.55
C VAL A 44 1.57 19.33 -8.24
N LEU A 45 0.62 18.40 -8.33
CA LEU A 45 0.09 17.69 -7.18
C LEU A 45 0.99 16.48 -6.92
N VAL A 46 1.51 16.32 -5.71
CA VAL A 46 2.36 15.20 -5.34
C VAL A 46 1.67 14.29 -4.33
N ASN A 47 1.95 12.98 -4.38
CA ASN A 47 1.31 11.99 -3.51
C ASN A 47 -0.23 12.09 -3.49
N LEU A 48 -0.84 12.30 -4.67
CA LEU A 48 -2.28 12.43 -4.79
C LEU A 48 -2.95 11.08 -4.56
N ARG A 49 -3.72 10.98 -3.47
CA ARG A 49 -4.49 9.79 -3.12
C ARG A 49 -5.97 9.97 -3.41
N LEU A 50 -6.51 9.02 -4.15
CA LEU A 50 -7.92 8.93 -4.50
C LEU A 50 -8.47 7.60 -3.99
N THR A 51 -9.35 7.67 -3.00
CA THR A 51 -10.08 6.50 -2.50
C THR A 51 -11.47 6.49 -3.12
N ASP A 52 -11.83 5.39 -3.75
CA ASP A 52 -13.22 5.07 -4.09
C ASP A 52 -13.72 3.87 -3.28
N THR A 53 -15.00 3.51 -3.42
CA THR A 53 -15.61 2.38 -2.69
C THR A 53 -14.98 1.00 -3.00
N ARG A 54 -14.06 0.92 -3.97
CA ARG A 54 -13.47 -0.31 -4.50
C ARG A 54 -11.94 -0.38 -4.34
N ALA A 55 -11.22 0.75 -4.30
CA ALA A 55 -9.76 0.78 -4.11
C ALA A 55 -9.20 2.16 -3.73
N ASP A 56 -8.06 2.12 -3.03
CA ASP A 56 -7.15 3.26 -2.90
C ASP A 56 -6.24 3.34 -4.13
N ARG A 57 -6.09 4.55 -4.67
CA ARG A 57 -5.26 4.87 -5.85
C ARG A 57 -4.31 6.00 -5.46
N GLU A 58 -3.04 5.88 -5.81
CA GLU A 58 -2.03 6.89 -5.53
C GLU A 58 -1.31 7.26 -6.82
N ALA A 59 -1.21 8.56 -7.11
CA ALA A 59 -0.38 9.10 -8.17
C ALA A 59 0.80 9.84 -7.53
N ASP A 60 2.01 9.48 -7.94
CA ASP A 60 3.24 10.07 -7.42
C ASP A 60 3.33 11.56 -7.77
N ALA A 61 3.00 11.91 -9.01
CA ALA A 61 2.81 13.30 -9.44
C ALA A 61 1.66 13.46 -10.44
N VAL A 62 0.93 14.56 -10.34
CA VAL A 62 -0.06 15.00 -11.31
C VAL A 62 0.24 16.44 -11.70
N VAL A 63 0.59 16.65 -12.96
CA VAL A 63 0.78 17.98 -13.53
C VAL A 63 -0.55 18.47 -14.08
N VAL A 64 -1.03 19.60 -13.57
CA VAL A 64 -2.19 20.34 -14.08
C VAL A 64 -1.65 21.60 -14.75
N TRP A 65 -1.68 21.62 -16.08
CA TRP A 65 -1.08 22.67 -16.89
C TRP A 65 -2.15 23.40 -17.71
N PRO A 66 -2.53 24.64 -17.33
CA PRO A 66 -3.46 25.45 -18.11
C PRO A 66 -3.02 25.58 -19.57
N GLY A 67 -3.98 25.50 -20.50
CA GLY A 67 -3.71 25.60 -21.93
C GLY A 67 -3.02 24.37 -22.57
N VAL A 68 -2.43 23.46 -21.80
CA VAL A 68 -1.73 22.26 -22.31
C VAL A 68 -2.47 20.97 -21.96
N GLY A 69 -2.80 20.71 -20.69
CA GLY A 69 -3.50 19.49 -20.27
C GLY A 69 -3.15 18.99 -18.87
N VAL A 70 -3.51 17.75 -18.57
CA VAL A 70 -3.22 17.07 -17.30
C VAL A 70 -2.39 15.82 -17.53
N ALA A 71 -1.24 15.68 -16.86
CA ALA A 71 -0.40 14.49 -16.93
C ALA A 71 -0.35 13.78 -15.58
N VAL A 72 -0.76 12.51 -15.56
CA VAL A 72 -0.66 11.63 -14.38
C VAL A 72 0.60 10.79 -14.49
N ILE A 73 1.54 10.98 -13.56
CA ILE A 73 2.88 10.41 -13.62
C ILE A 73 3.06 9.38 -12.52
N GLU A 74 3.42 8.16 -12.91
CA GLU A 74 3.90 7.13 -12.00
C GLU A 74 5.43 7.09 -12.06
N VAL A 75 6.08 7.17 -10.90
CA VAL A 75 7.53 7.11 -10.77
C VAL A 75 7.96 5.71 -10.34
N LYS A 76 9.03 5.21 -10.96
CA LYS A 76 9.71 4.00 -10.51
C LYS A 76 11.20 4.24 -10.35
N GLY A 77 11.67 4.10 -9.12
CA GLY A 77 13.09 4.07 -8.79
C GLY A 77 13.79 2.78 -9.18
N GLY A 78 15.12 2.80 -9.05
CA GLY A 78 15.98 1.66 -9.35
C GLY A 78 16.18 1.40 -10.85
N HIS A 79 16.75 0.23 -11.15
CA HIS A 79 16.88 -0.28 -12.52
C HIS A 79 15.53 -0.87 -12.96
N VAL A 80 14.93 -0.33 -14.02
CA VAL A 80 13.64 -0.77 -14.54
C VAL A 80 13.84 -1.45 -15.87
N GLU A 81 13.31 -2.66 -16.01
CA GLU A 81 13.42 -3.44 -17.24
C GLU A 81 12.05 -4.01 -17.63
N TYR A 82 11.76 -4.03 -18.92
CA TYR A 82 10.59 -4.72 -19.47
C TYR A 82 11.05 -6.01 -20.14
N ALA A 83 10.64 -7.15 -19.60
CA ALA A 83 11.03 -8.46 -20.08
C ALA A 83 9.84 -9.42 -19.97
N ASP A 84 9.63 -10.24 -20.99
CA ASP A 84 8.59 -11.28 -21.02
C ASP A 84 7.18 -10.76 -20.68
N GLY A 85 6.84 -9.58 -21.23
CA GLY A 85 5.53 -8.96 -21.01
C GLY A 85 5.32 -8.35 -19.62
N THR A 86 6.38 -8.29 -18.79
CA THR A 86 6.31 -7.84 -17.40
C THR A 86 7.34 -6.75 -17.13
N TRP A 87 6.95 -5.74 -16.35
CA TRP A 87 7.87 -4.73 -15.85
C TRP A 87 8.53 -5.19 -14.56
N TRP A 88 9.84 -4.98 -14.46
CA TRP A 88 10.65 -5.37 -13.32
C TRP A 88 11.39 -4.15 -12.78
N VAL A 89 11.47 -4.04 -11.45
CA VAL A 89 12.47 -3.22 -10.76
C VAL A 89 13.55 -4.15 -10.25
N GLY A 90 14.77 -4.02 -10.75
CA GLY A 90 15.86 -4.99 -10.61
C GLY A 90 15.99 -5.86 -11.85
N ARG A 91 16.71 -6.99 -11.73
CA ARG A 91 16.89 -7.92 -12.85
C ARG A 91 15.57 -8.65 -13.17
N PRO A 92 15.25 -8.92 -14.45
CA PRO A 92 14.13 -9.78 -14.80
C PRO A 92 14.15 -11.10 -14.03
N HIS A 93 12.98 -11.56 -13.57
CA HIS A 93 12.79 -12.82 -12.83
C HIS A 93 13.46 -12.93 -11.45
N GLN A 94 14.23 -11.92 -11.04
CA GLN A 94 14.86 -11.85 -9.72
C GLN A 94 14.47 -10.57 -8.96
N GLY A 95 14.08 -9.54 -9.69
CA GLY A 95 13.59 -8.27 -9.18
C GLY A 95 12.10 -8.28 -8.87
N ARG A 96 11.57 -7.11 -8.52
CA ARG A 96 10.16 -6.94 -8.20
C ARG A 96 9.35 -6.70 -9.46
N ALA A 97 8.38 -7.58 -9.75
CA ALA A 97 7.39 -7.33 -10.79
C ALA A 97 6.50 -6.12 -10.41
N VAL A 98 6.32 -5.19 -11.35
CA VAL A 98 5.55 -3.94 -11.16
C VAL A 98 4.60 -3.72 -12.34
N GLN A 99 3.64 -2.80 -12.20
CA GLN A 99 2.67 -2.46 -13.25
C GLN A 99 2.51 -0.94 -13.41
N PRO A 100 3.61 -0.19 -13.68
CA PRO A 100 3.63 1.27 -13.60
C PRO A 100 2.61 1.94 -14.51
N VAL A 101 2.47 1.44 -15.74
CA VAL A 101 1.46 1.93 -16.69
C VAL A 101 0.05 1.78 -16.13
N LYS A 102 -0.27 0.61 -15.56
CA LYS A 102 -1.59 0.33 -15.01
C LYS A 102 -1.89 1.19 -13.79
N GLN A 103 -0.89 1.48 -12.96
CA GLN A 103 -1.01 2.39 -11.80
C GLN A 103 -1.36 3.81 -12.28
N ALA A 104 -0.56 4.37 -13.19
CA ALA A 104 -0.81 5.68 -13.79
C ALA A 104 -2.19 5.75 -14.47
N LEU A 105 -2.56 4.70 -15.23
CA LEU A 105 -3.83 4.61 -15.93
C LEU A 105 -5.03 4.57 -14.96
N LYS A 106 -4.95 3.77 -13.90
CA LYS A 106 -5.98 3.70 -12.85
C LYS A 106 -6.17 5.06 -12.17
N CYS A 107 -5.09 5.74 -11.84
CA CYS A 107 -5.16 7.07 -11.23
C CYS A 107 -5.79 8.09 -12.17
N LYS A 108 -5.38 8.10 -13.45
CA LYS A 108 -5.98 8.93 -14.51
C LYS A 108 -7.50 8.78 -14.59
N TYR A 109 -8.00 7.54 -14.60
CA TYR A 109 -9.45 7.30 -14.61
C TYR A 109 -10.13 7.66 -13.27
N GLY A 110 -9.42 7.52 -12.16
CA GLY A 110 -9.91 7.94 -10.84
C GLY A 110 -10.13 9.46 -10.78
N ILE A 111 -9.18 10.25 -11.29
CA ILE A 111 -9.33 11.71 -11.40
C ILE A 111 -10.57 12.06 -12.22
N ARG A 112 -10.78 11.39 -13.36
CA ARG A 112 -11.98 11.62 -14.20
C ARG A 112 -13.27 11.33 -13.44
N GLU A 113 -13.31 10.24 -12.69
CA GLU A 113 -14.48 9.85 -11.89
C GLU A 113 -14.78 10.89 -10.80
N VAL A 114 -13.74 11.34 -10.08
CA VAL A 114 -13.86 12.42 -9.09
C VAL A 114 -14.40 13.69 -9.72
N LEU A 115 -13.85 14.13 -10.85
CA LEU A 115 -14.31 15.34 -11.53
C LEU A 115 -15.76 15.24 -12.00
N ARG A 116 -16.16 14.11 -12.62
CA ARG A 116 -17.55 13.90 -13.07
C ARG A 116 -18.56 13.88 -11.93
N GLY A 117 -18.16 13.43 -10.74
CA GLY A 117 -19.00 13.41 -9.54
C GLY A 117 -18.96 14.71 -8.72
N HIS A 118 -18.04 15.62 -9.01
CA HIS A 118 -17.81 16.79 -8.16
C HIS A 118 -18.82 17.92 -8.47
N PRO A 119 -19.63 18.41 -7.50
CA PRO A 119 -20.69 19.38 -7.75
C PRO A 119 -20.26 20.71 -8.36
N ARG A 120 -18.98 21.11 -8.16
CA ARG A 120 -18.41 22.35 -8.69
C ARG A 120 -17.71 22.18 -10.04
N TRP A 121 -17.60 20.94 -10.54
CA TRP A 121 -17.00 20.67 -11.84
C TRP A 121 -18.10 20.63 -12.90
N THR A 122 -18.14 21.67 -13.73
CA THR A 122 -19.12 21.81 -14.81
C THR A 122 -18.50 21.69 -16.21
N GLY A 123 -17.18 21.45 -16.27
CA GLY A 123 -16.42 21.32 -17.52
C GLY A 123 -16.52 19.91 -18.13
N PRO A 124 -16.20 19.77 -19.43
CA PRO A 124 -16.02 18.45 -20.04
C PRO A 124 -14.80 17.73 -19.44
N ASP A 125 -14.63 16.45 -19.75
CA ASP A 125 -13.41 15.72 -19.39
C ASP A 125 -12.17 16.46 -19.94
N PRO A 126 -11.19 16.82 -19.08
CA PRO A 126 -10.03 17.54 -19.56
C PRO A 126 -9.13 16.62 -20.39
N ARG A 127 -8.37 17.24 -21.30
CA ARG A 127 -7.26 16.57 -22.00
C ARG A 127 -6.29 16.02 -20.96
N MET A 128 -6.14 14.70 -20.94
CA MET A 128 -5.39 14.03 -19.88
C MET A 128 -4.63 12.80 -20.40
N VAL A 129 -3.36 12.71 -20.03
CA VAL A 129 -2.48 11.59 -20.32
C VAL A 129 -2.03 10.89 -19.04
N HIS A 130 -1.42 9.73 -19.21
CA HIS A 130 -0.69 9.03 -18.17
C HIS A 130 0.75 8.83 -18.67
N HIS A 131 1.71 8.84 -17.77
CA HIS A 131 3.13 8.80 -18.07
C HIS A 131 3.88 7.99 -17.01
N VAL A 132 4.97 7.34 -17.41
CA VAL A 132 5.88 6.63 -16.50
C VAL A 132 7.21 7.36 -16.48
N ALA A 133 7.77 7.60 -15.30
CA ALA A 133 9.10 8.18 -15.15
C ALA A 133 10.05 7.20 -14.45
N VAL A 134 11.19 6.92 -15.07
CA VAL A 134 12.23 6.00 -14.54
C VAL A 134 13.57 6.73 -14.42
N PRO A 135 13.72 7.64 -13.44
CA PRO A 135 14.79 8.65 -13.42
C PRO A 135 16.22 8.10 -13.22
N TYR A 136 16.36 6.80 -12.93
CA TYR A 136 17.63 6.11 -12.71
C TYR A 136 17.95 5.04 -13.76
N THR A 137 17.05 4.80 -14.70
CA THR A 137 17.21 3.81 -15.76
C THR A 137 17.39 4.51 -17.10
N ARG A 138 18.27 4.00 -17.96
CA ARG A 138 18.35 4.42 -19.36
C ARG A 138 17.70 3.35 -20.22
N LEU A 139 16.72 3.72 -21.04
CA LEU A 139 16.06 2.79 -21.96
C LEU A 139 16.76 2.82 -23.32
N PRO A 140 16.74 1.71 -24.08
CA PRO A 140 17.19 1.72 -25.47
C PRO A 140 16.41 2.75 -26.31
N SER A 141 17.07 3.35 -27.31
CA SER A 141 16.44 4.34 -28.20
C SER A 141 15.23 3.77 -28.97
N GLY A 142 15.27 2.47 -29.30
CA GLY A 142 14.17 1.73 -29.93
C GLY A 142 13.19 1.06 -28.96
N PHE A 143 13.21 1.43 -27.66
CA PHE A 143 12.34 0.82 -26.66
C PHE A 143 10.86 0.98 -27.02
N THR A 144 10.12 -0.12 -26.96
CA THR A 144 8.66 -0.12 -27.03
C THR A 144 8.11 -1.32 -26.26
N ALA A 145 7.05 -1.09 -25.50
CA ALA A 145 6.24 -2.14 -24.91
C ALA A 145 4.78 -2.00 -25.41
N PRO A 146 4.02 -3.09 -25.57
CA PRO A 146 2.63 -3.04 -26.02
C PRO A 146 1.76 -2.03 -25.26
N GLU A 147 1.91 -1.96 -23.94
CA GLU A 147 1.20 -1.01 -23.08
C GLU A 147 1.95 0.30 -22.82
N CYS A 148 3.21 0.43 -23.29
CA CYS A 148 4.05 1.60 -23.06
C CYS A 148 4.96 1.88 -24.27
N PRO A 149 4.45 2.52 -25.33
CA PRO A 149 5.32 3.03 -26.37
C PRO A 149 6.26 4.10 -25.79
N ARG A 150 7.38 4.37 -26.48
CA ARG A 150 8.43 5.30 -26.01
C ARG A 150 7.93 6.69 -25.61
N THR A 151 6.79 7.12 -26.16
CA THR A 151 6.12 8.39 -25.87
C THR A 151 5.46 8.44 -24.50
N LEU A 152 5.13 7.30 -23.87
CA LEU A 152 4.50 7.22 -22.55
C LEU A 152 5.49 7.07 -21.39
N ILE A 153 6.79 6.99 -21.67
CA ILE A 153 7.83 6.79 -20.66
C ILE A 153 8.99 7.75 -20.85
N SER A 154 9.48 8.30 -19.74
CA SER A 154 10.69 9.13 -19.68
C SER A 154 11.73 8.45 -18.80
N ASP A 155 12.87 8.17 -19.39
CA ASP A 155 14.02 7.57 -18.72
C ASP A 155 14.98 8.63 -18.17
N ARG A 156 16.12 8.20 -17.63
CA ARG A 156 17.16 9.07 -17.06
C ARG A 156 17.57 10.23 -17.97
N ASP A 157 17.62 10.02 -19.28
CA ASP A 157 18.07 11.03 -20.24
C ASP A 157 16.93 11.97 -20.66
N ASP A 158 15.69 11.51 -20.51
CA ASP A 158 14.49 12.31 -20.77
C ASP A 158 14.12 13.22 -19.61
N ILE A 159 14.46 12.90 -18.36
CA ILE A 159 14.06 13.69 -17.18
C ILE A 159 14.42 15.18 -17.30
N PRO A 160 15.60 15.59 -17.81
CA PRO A 160 15.92 17.00 -18.05
C PRO A 160 15.02 17.71 -19.08
N HIS A 161 14.20 16.97 -19.84
CA HIS A 161 13.27 17.46 -20.86
C HIS A 161 11.84 16.94 -20.63
N LEU A 162 11.51 16.59 -19.38
CA LEU A 162 10.26 15.95 -19.02
C LEU A 162 9.04 16.81 -19.38
N ALA A 163 9.06 18.12 -19.11
CA ALA A 163 7.93 19.00 -19.41
C ALA A 163 7.61 19.05 -20.91
N ASP A 164 8.63 19.19 -21.76
CA ASP A 164 8.47 19.19 -23.22
C ASP A 164 7.90 17.87 -23.74
N ARG A 165 8.36 16.74 -23.17
CA ARG A 165 7.83 15.42 -23.52
C ARG A 165 6.36 15.26 -23.11
N LEU A 166 5.99 15.73 -21.93
CA LEU A 166 4.59 15.71 -21.47
C LEU A 166 3.70 16.60 -22.34
N ALA A 167 4.16 17.80 -22.73
CA ALA A 167 3.46 18.69 -23.64
C ALA A 167 3.26 18.04 -25.01
N ALA A 168 4.32 17.48 -25.60
CA ALA A 168 4.24 16.77 -26.88
C ALA A 168 3.28 15.57 -26.82
N GLN A 169 3.29 14.81 -25.72
CA GLN A 169 2.36 13.70 -25.51
C GLN A 169 0.90 14.18 -25.39
N LEU A 170 0.66 15.29 -24.70
CA LEU A 170 -0.65 15.91 -24.56
C LEU A 170 -1.16 16.45 -25.90
N ASP A 171 -0.30 17.07 -26.69
CA ASP A 171 -0.65 17.63 -28.00
C ASP A 171 -0.91 16.56 -29.06
N ALA A 172 -0.18 15.44 -29.01
CA ALA A 172 -0.38 14.30 -29.90
C ALA A 172 -1.66 13.50 -29.59
N LEU A 173 -2.38 13.82 -28.51
CA LEU A 173 -3.62 13.13 -28.16
C LEU A 173 -4.71 13.50 -29.17
N GLU A 174 -5.00 12.59 -30.10
CA GLU A 174 -6.14 12.69 -31.02
C GLU A 174 -7.47 12.56 -30.24
N SER A 175 -7.88 13.65 -29.57
CA SER A 175 -9.05 13.67 -28.70
C SER A 175 -9.86 14.95 -28.90
N ALA A 176 -11.18 14.81 -28.80
CA ALA A 176 -12.09 15.95 -28.69
C ALA A 176 -11.93 16.72 -27.36
N ALA A 177 -11.19 16.15 -26.39
CA ALA A 177 -10.93 16.78 -25.10
C ALA A 177 -9.99 17.98 -25.27
N ARG A 178 -10.43 19.13 -24.76
CA ARG A 178 -9.66 20.38 -24.80
C ARG A 178 -8.72 20.50 -23.61
N PRO A 179 -7.59 21.21 -23.75
CA PRO A 179 -6.81 21.64 -22.59
C PRO A 179 -7.68 22.43 -21.60
N PRO A 180 -7.45 22.29 -20.28
CA PRO A 180 -8.17 23.07 -19.30
C PRO A 180 -7.78 24.55 -19.41
N THR A 181 -8.75 25.46 -19.30
CA THR A 181 -8.45 26.88 -19.08
C THR A 181 -7.86 27.09 -17.67
N GLU A 182 -7.28 28.25 -17.38
CA GLU A 182 -6.80 28.59 -16.03
C GLU A 182 -7.89 28.40 -14.95
N ALA A 183 -9.11 28.86 -15.22
CA ALA A 183 -10.25 28.69 -14.30
C ALA A 183 -10.62 27.21 -14.10
N GLN A 184 -10.55 26.40 -15.16
CA GLN A 184 -10.79 24.96 -15.06
C GLN A 184 -9.65 24.26 -14.31
N ALA A 185 -8.39 24.62 -14.56
CA ALA A 185 -7.24 24.09 -13.84
C ALA A 185 -7.35 24.38 -12.34
N ALA A 186 -7.70 25.62 -11.97
CA ALA A 186 -7.93 25.99 -10.57
C ALA A 186 -9.08 25.20 -9.93
N SER A 187 -10.20 25.01 -10.66
CA SER A 187 -11.33 24.19 -10.20
C SER A 187 -10.95 22.71 -10.05
N LEU A 188 -10.15 22.17 -10.97
CA LEU A 188 -9.64 20.80 -10.92
C LEU A 188 -8.76 20.59 -9.70
N VAL A 189 -7.79 21.48 -9.48
CA VAL A 189 -6.92 21.44 -8.29
C VAL A 189 -7.79 21.52 -7.03
N ALA A 190 -8.73 22.45 -6.96
CA ALA A 190 -9.64 22.57 -5.81
C ALA A 190 -10.53 21.33 -5.61
N ALA A 191 -10.97 20.65 -6.66
CA ALA A 191 -11.74 19.41 -6.57
C ALA A 191 -10.88 18.25 -6.04
N LEU A 192 -9.59 18.21 -6.40
CA LEU A 192 -8.66 17.18 -5.97
C LEU A 192 -8.09 17.42 -4.57
N THR A 193 -8.00 18.69 -4.14
CA THR A 193 -7.35 19.07 -2.87
C THR A 193 -8.29 19.72 -1.84
N GLY A 194 -9.56 19.90 -2.16
CA GLY A 194 -10.52 20.65 -1.33
C GLY A 194 -11.05 19.89 -0.11
N PRO A 195 -11.61 20.60 0.89
CA PRO A 195 -12.08 20.01 2.15
C PRO A 195 -13.28 19.05 2.00
N GLN A 196 -13.95 19.05 0.85
CA GLN A 196 -15.07 18.15 0.56
C GLN A 196 -14.63 16.81 -0.08
N HIS A 197 -13.33 16.59 -0.25
CA HIS A 197 -12.76 15.31 -0.69
C HIS A 197 -11.69 14.85 0.33
N PRO A 198 -11.48 13.52 0.53
CA PRO A 198 -10.59 12.90 1.53
C PRO A 198 -9.08 13.25 1.47
N GLN A 199 -8.66 14.44 1.06
CA GLN A 199 -7.34 14.96 1.42
C GLN A 199 -7.36 15.74 2.73
N ALA A 200 -8.43 16.50 3.04
CA ALA A 200 -8.50 17.27 4.29
C ALA A 200 -8.70 16.40 5.54
N ALA A 201 -9.27 15.19 5.39
CA ALA A 201 -9.34 14.20 6.47
C ALA A 201 -8.03 13.39 6.63
N PHE A 202 -7.04 13.58 5.76
CA PHE A 202 -5.83 12.77 5.67
C PHE A 202 -4.51 13.51 5.96
N ALA A 203 -4.50 14.85 5.97
CA ALA A 203 -3.29 15.63 6.32
C ALA A 203 -2.75 15.28 7.74
N THR A 204 -3.60 14.84 8.66
CA THR A 204 -3.19 14.42 10.03
C THR A 204 -2.75 12.95 10.11
N ARG A 205 -2.89 12.15 9.04
CA ARG A 205 -2.55 10.71 9.04
C ARG A 205 -1.24 10.37 8.34
N ASN A 206 -0.63 11.29 7.60
CA ASN A 206 0.43 10.97 6.64
C ASN A 206 1.88 11.07 7.13
N ALA A 207 2.15 11.47 8.38
CA ALA A 207 3.47 11.18 8.95
C ALA A 207 3.74 9.65 9.04
N ALA A 208 2.70 8.81 8.96
CA ALA A 208 2.82 7.35 9.06
C ALA A 208 3.03 6.66 7.71
N HIS A 209 2.55 7.25 6.61
CA HIS A 209 2.63 6.64 5.27
C HIS A 209 3.92 6.99 4.52
N ILE A 210 4.54 8.11 4.88
CA ILE A 210 5.88 8.51 4.45
C ILE A 210 6.92 7.52 4.99
N ALA A 211 6.75 7.10 6.24
CA ALA A 211 7.55 6.06 6.87
C ALA A 211 7.41 4.69 6.18
N GLU A 212 6.22 4.33 5.67
CA GLU A 212 6.01 3.05 4.95
C GLU A 212 6.72 2.97 3.59
N ARG A 213 7.02 4.12 2.96
CA ARG A 213 7.79 4.18 1.70
C ARG A 213 9.30 4.20 1.94
N GLU A 214 9.77 4.82 3.02
CA GLU A 214 11.19 4.81 3.40
C GLU A 214 11.62 3.48 4.07
N GLU A 215 10.70 2.78 4.76
CA GLU A 215 10.93 1.42 5.28
C GLU A 215 11.15 0.37 4.16
N HIS A 216 10.93 0.75 2.89
CA HIS A 216 11.10 -0.12 1.74
C HIS A 216 12.56 -0.30 1.27
N CYS A 217 13.51 0.48 1.80
CA CYS A 217 14.93 0.39 1.42
C CYS A 217 15.84 0.57 2.64
N GLU A 218 15.77 -0.35 3.60
CA GLU A 218 16.93 -0.90 4.35
C GLU A 218 16.41 -1.62 5.59
N LEU A 219 16.63 -2.94 5.63
CA LEU A 219 16.87 -3.73 6.83
C LEU A 219 15.72 -3.80 7.86
N LEU A 220 15.27 -5.03 8.15
CA LEU A 220 14.91 -5.40 9.53
C LEU A 220 15.99 -4.81 10.44
N THR A 221 15.63 -3.81 11.26
CA THR A 221 16.53 -3.34 12.32
C THR A 221 16.92 -4.57 13.14
N ALA A 222 18.17 -4.68 13.56
CA ALA A 222 18.65 -5.81 14.37
C ALA A 222 17.77 -6.07 15.62
N GLN A 223 17.04 -5.05 16.09
CA GLN A 223 16.05 -5.13 17.17
C GLN A 223 14.75 -5.87 16.80
N GLN A 224 14.26 -5.82 15.56
CA GLN A 224 13.09 -6.59 15.14
C GLN A 224 13.43 -8.07 14.93
N GLY A 225 14.66 -8.36 14.47
CA GLY A 225 15.19 -9.72 14.38
C GLY A 225 15.28 -10.40 15.75
N SER A 226 15.73 -9.68 16.78
CA SER A 226 15.86 -10.23 18.13
C SER A 226 14.51 -10.56 18.78
N VAL A 227 13.44 -9.79 18.49
CA VAL A 227 12.07 -10.13 18.92
C VAL A 227 11.66 -11.48 18.36
N LEU A 228 11.83 -11.69 17.05
CA LEU A 228 11.47 -12.95 16.39
C LEU A 228 12.34 -14.13 16.87
N ASP A 229 13.61 -13.89 17.19
CA ASP A 229 14.49 -14.92 17.74
C ASP A 229 14.05 -15.36 19.14
N MET A 230 13.53 -14.45 19.98
CA MET A 230 12.92 -14.81 21.27
C MET A 230 11.67 -15.68 21.10
N LEU A 231 10.95 -15.57 19.98
CA LEU A 231 9.75 -16.39 19.73
C LEU A 231 10.08 -17.85 19.49
N ARG A 232 11.31 -18.21 19.09
CA ARG A 232 11.67 -19.60 18.75
C ARG A 232 11.30 -20.60 19.84
N GLU A 233 11.54 -20.25 21.10
CA GLU A 233 11.33 -21.15 22.24
C GLU A 233 9.97 -20.99 22.93
N VAL A 234 9.18 -19.98 22.55
CA VAL A 234 7.89 -19.70 23.20
C VAL A 234 6.75 -20.05 22.23
N PRO A 235 6.00 -21.15 22.46
CA PRO A 235 5.02 -21.63 21.50
C PRO A 235 3.82 -20.68 21.38
N ARG A 236 3.41 -20.00 22.46
CA ARG A 236 2.24 -19.10 22.44
C ARG A 236 2.61 -17.72 22.94
N VAL A 237 2.62 -16.76 22.02
CA VAL A 237 3.03 -15.39 22.32
C VAL A 237 1.98 -14.41 21.82
N GLN A 238 1.69 -13.39 22.61
CA GLN A 238 1.03 -12.18 22.17
C GLN A 238 2.04 -11.04 22.18
N ILE A 239 2.19 -10.41 21.02
CA ILE A 239 3.03 -9.25 20.79
C ILE A 239 2.13 -8.02 20.77
N LEU A 240 2.35 -7.12 21.71
CA LEU A 240 1.65 -5.86 21.85
C LEU A 240 2.55 -4.74 21.35
N GLY A 241 2.01 -3.80 20.59
CA GLY A 241 2.75 -2.60 20.21
C GLY A 241 1.82 -1.53 19.67
N GLY A 242 2.18 -0.26 19.83
CA GLY A 242 1.37 0.85 19.33
C GLY A 242 1.24 0.89 17.80
N ALA A 243 0.46 1.84 17.29
CA ALA A 243 0.39 2.11 15.86
C ALA A 243 1.79 2.43 15.29
N GLY A 244 2.16 1.81 14.17
CA GLY A 244 3.45 2.05 13.50
C GLY A 244 4.64 1.24 14.02
N THR A 245 4.46 0.30 14.96
CA THR A 245 5.56 -0.55 15.46
C THR A 245 5.93 -1.75 14.56
N GLY A 246 5.47 -1.78 13.30
CA GLY A 246 5.82 -2.84 12.35
C GLY A 246 5.18 -4.22 12.62
N LYS A 247 4.12 -4.33 13.44
CA LYS A 247 3.49 -5.61 13.82
C LYS A 247 3.08 -6.49 12.64
N THR A 248 2.37 -5.92 11.66
CA THR A 248 1.92 -6.63 10.46
C THR A 248 3.12 -7.19 9.67
N TRP A 249 4.23 -6.46 9.64
CA TRP A 249 5.47 -6.92 9.03
C TRP A 249 6.14 -8.04 9.81
N LEU A 250 6.22 -7.92 11.14
CA LEU A 250 6.68 -8.99 12.02
C LEU A 250 5.82 -10.27 11.86
N ALA A 251 4.51 -10.12 11.65
CA ALA A 251 3.62 -11.25 11.38
C ALA A 251 3.96 -11.96 10.06
N VAL A 252 4.19 -11.19 8.98
CA VAL A 252 4.62 -11.74 7.68
C VAL A 252 5.98 -12.41 7.80
N GLU A 253 6.97 -11.76 8.42
CA GLU A 253 8.32 -12.28 8.56
C GLU A 253 8.36 -13.54 9.44
N GLN A 254 7.60 -13.56 10.54
CA GLN A 254 7.48 -14.76 11.36
C GLN A 254 6.85 -15.93 10.57
N ALA A 255 5.81 -15.65 9.78
CA ALA A 255 5.18 -16.65 8.95
C ALA A 255 6.13 -17.18 7.86
N ARG A 256 6.95 -16.28 7.27
CA ARG A 256 7.99 -16.60 6.30
C ARG A 256 9.06 -17.52 6.88
N ARG A 257 9.65 -17.16 8.03
CA ARG A 257 10.69 -17.94 8.71
C ARG A 257 10.22 -19.36 9.05
N LEU A 258 9.01 -19.48 9.59
CA LEU A 258 8.44 -20.79 9.92
C LEU A 258 8.15 -21.62 8.66
N ALA A 259 7.68 -20.99 7.58
CA ALA A 259 7.49 -21.68 6.30
C ALA A 259 8.82 -22.16 5.71
N GLU A 260 9.87 -21.33 5.77
CA GLU A 260 11.24 -21.65 5.34
C GLU A 260 11.83 -22.84 6.12
N GLU A 261 11.43 -23.02 7.39
CA GLU A 261 11.76 -24.19 8.21
C GLU A 261 10.93 -25.45 7.84
N GLY A 262 10.08 -25.37 6.82
CA GLY A 262 9.21 -26.46 6.36
C GLY A 262 7.92 -26.63 7.17
N GLN A 263 7.60 -25.68 8.06
CA GLN A 263 6.36 -25.73 8.84
C GLN A 263 5.15 -25.32 7.98
N ARG A 264 4.03 -26.00 8.18
CA ARG A 264 2.76 -25.62 7.55
C ARG A 264 2.11 -24.49 8.35
N VAL A 265 2.26 -23.25 7.87
CA VAL A 265 1.82 -22.04 8.59
C VAL A 265 0.50 -21.49 8.05
N ALA A 266 -0.36 -21.01 8.96
CA ALA A 266 -1.48 -20.13 8.61
C ALA A 266 -1.21 -18.70 9.10
N LEU A 267 -1.35 -17.72 8.22
CA LEU A 267 -1.33 -16.29 8.54
C LEU A 267 -2.76 -15.74 8.42
N LEU A 268 -3.36 -15.41 9.56
CA LEU A 268 -4.75 -15.01 9.70
C LEU A 268 -4.89 -13.54 10.02
N CYS A 269 -5.97 -12.94 9.54
CA CYS A 269 -6.41 -11.61 9.96
C CYS A 269 -7.94 -11.53 9.97
N TYR A 270 -8.50 -10.42 10.47
CA TYR A 270 -9.94 -10.18 10.43
C TYR A 270 -10.38 -9.57 9.08
N SER A 271 -9.73 -8.48 8.65
CA SER A 271 -10.21 -7.66 7.53
C SER A 271 -9.83 -8.22 6.16
N LYS A 272 -10.73 -8.09 5.17
CA LYS A 272 -10.45 -8.48 3.78
C LYS A 272 -9.35 -7.64 3.14
N GLY A 273 -9.27 -6.35 3.50
CA GLY A 273 -8.24 -5.44 2.98
C GLY A 273 -6.83 -5.87 3.41
N LEU A 274 -6.65 -6.17 4.70
CA LEU A 274 -5.39 -6.71 5.23
C LEU A 274 -5.07 -8.07 4.60
N ALA A 275 -6.06 -8.97 4.47
CA ALA A 275 -5.86 -10.26 3.80
C ALA A 275 -5.31 -10.10 2.37
N MET A 276 -5.87 -9.18 1.57
CA MET A 276 -5.39 -8.91 0.20
C MET A 276 -3.97 -8.31 0.19
N TRP A 277 -3.61 -7.51 1.20
CA TRP A 277 -2.26 -7.00 1.35
C TRP A 277 -1.28 -8.12 1.71
N LEU A 278 -1.60 -8.93 2.72
CA LEU A 278 -0.79 -10.07 3.17
C LEU A 278 -0.58 -11.09 2.05
N GLN A 279 -1.63 -11.41 1.29
CA GLN A 279 -1.55 -12.32 0.15
C GLN A 279 -0.59 -11.81 -0.93
N ARG A 280 -0.68 -10.52 -1.29
CA ARG A 280 0.24 -9.92 -2.27
C ARG A 280 1.69 -9.95 -1.79
N ARG A 281 1.91 -9.67 -0.50
CA ARG A 281 3.24 -9.69 0.11
C ARG A 281 3.81 -11.11 0.11
N VAL A 282 3.04 -12.10 0.54
CA VAL A 282 3.46 -13.50 0.58
C VAL A 282 3.68 -14.08 -0.81
N GLN A 283 2.86 -13.71 -1.81
CA GLN A 283 3.04 -14.15 -3.19
C GLN A 283 4.38 -13.72 -3.80
N ALA A 284 4.98 -12.64 -3.30
CA ALA A 284 6.29 -12.19 -3.73
C ALA A 284 7.46 -13.00 -3.13
N LEU A 285 7.21 -13.86 -2.14
CA LEU A 285 8.22 -14.70 -1.50
C LEU A 285 8.52 -15.96 -2.35
N PRO A 286 9.70 -16.57 -2.20
CA PRO A 286 9.98 -17.93 -2.70
C PRO A 286 8.96 -18.95 -2.19
N GLU A 287 8.66 -19.99 -2.98
CA GLU A 287 7.58 -20.95 -2.70
C GLU A 287 7.77 -21.68 -1.36
N ASP A 288 9.00 -22.04 -1.03
CA ASP A 288 9.43 -22.67 0.23
C ASP A 288 9.30 -21.74 1.44
N GLN A 289 9.10 -20.44 1.23
CA GLN A 289 8.93 -19.46 2.29
C GLN A 289 7.48 -18.96 2.41
N ARG A 290 6.55 -19.55 1.65
CA ARG A 290 5.13 -19.15 1.67
C ARG A 290 4.37 -19.92 2.73
N PRO A 291 3.64 -19.23 3.63
CA PRO A 291 2.64 -19.87 4.46
C PRO A 291 1.62 -20.65 3.62
N ALA A 292 1.19 -21.80 4.15
CA ALA A 292 0.21 -22.65 3.51
C ALA A 292 -1.19 -22.03 3.43
N TYR A 293 -1.48 -21.05 4.29
CA TYR A 293 -2.70 -20.26 4.23
C TYR A 293 -2.41 -18.80 4.57
N VAL A 294 -2.98 -17.89 3.79
CA VAL A 294 -2.99 -16.44 4.08
C VAL A 294 -4.38 -15.90 3.78
N GLY A 295 -5.06 -15.36 4.78
CA GLY A 295 -6.41 -14.85 4.56
C GLY A 295 -7.18 -14.54 5.83
N THR A 296 -8.48 -14.31 5.67
CA THR A 296 -9.34 -14.02 6.82
C THR A 296 -9.74 -15.30 7.55
N PHE A 297 -9.93 -15.21 8.87
CA PHE A 297 -10.49 -16.32 9.65
C PHE A 297 -11.77 -16.91 9.01
N HIS A 298 -12.65 -16.04 8.52
CA HIS A 298 -13.88 -16.43 7.84
C HIS A 298 -13.65 -17.24 6.56
N ALA A 299 -12.66 -16.85 5.75
CA ALA A 299 -12.33 -17.54 4.50
C ALA A 299 -11.75 -18.94 4.79
N LEU A 300 -11.01 -19.10 5.89
CA LEU A 300 -10.53 -20.41 6.34
C LEU A 300 -11.71 -21.34 6.67
N GLY A 301 -12.72 -20.83 7.38
CA GLY A 301 -13.92 -21.61 7.69
C GLY A 301 -14.69 -22.08 6.45
N ILE A 302 -14.79 -21.22 5.44
CA ILE A 302 -15.39 -21.57 4.14
C ILE A 302 -14.54 -22.65 3.44
N GLN A 303 -13.21 -22.54 3.46
CA GLN A 303 -12.31 -23.53 2.89
C GLN A 303 -12.46 -24.91 3.56
N TRP A 304 -12.85 -24.94 4.83
CA TRP A 304 -13.12 -26.17 5.59
C TRP A 304 -14.53 -26.74 5.39
N GLY A 305 -15.36 -26.07 4.59
CA GLY A 305 -16.68 -26.57 4.20
C GLY A 305 -17.86 -25.86 4.85
N ALA A 306 -17.65 -24.79 5.63
CA ALA A 306 -18.75 -23.95 6.10
C ALA A 306 -19.46 -23.30 4.91
N LYS A 307 -20.79 -23.26 4.96
CA LYS A 307 -21.64 -22.74 3.87
C LYS A 307 -22.52 -21.60 4.38
N PRO A 308 -21.93 -20.40 4.60
CA PRO A 308 -22.70 -19.26 5.03
C PRO A 308 -23.78 -18.90 4.02
N VAL A 309 -24.98 -18.60 4.50
CA VAL A 309 -26.05 -18.07 3.67
C VAL A 309 -25.75 -16.62 3.29
N VAL A 310 -26.10 -16.20 2.08
CA VAL A 310 -25.97 -14.79 1.66
C VAL A 310 -26.78 -13.91 2.62
N GLY A 311 -26.13 -12.91 3.22
CA GLY A 311 -26.75 -12.03 4.22
C GLY A 311 -26.85 -12.64 5.63
N ALA A 312 -26.04 -13.65 5.95
CA ALA A 312 -26.00 -14.23 7.29
C ALA A 312 -25.81 -13.13 8.37
N PRO A 313 -26.57 -13.20 9.48
CA PRO A 313 -26.53 -12.19 10.53
C PRO A 313 -25.16 -12.19 11.22
N GLN A 314 -24.83 -11.09 11.90
CA GLN A 314 -23.56 -10.93 12.62
C GLN A 314 -23.31 -12.07 13.62
N GLU A 315 -24.35 -12.55 14.31
CA GLU A 315 -24.26 -13.66 15.27
C GLU A 315 -23.81 -14.98 14.64
N TYR A 316 -24.15 -15.21 13.36
CA TYR A 316 -23.62 -16.36 12.64
C TYR A 316 -22.10 -16.22 12.47
N TRP A 317 -21.59 -15.04 12.10
CA TRP A 317 -20.16 -14.84 11.91
C TRP A 317 -19.39 -14.87 13.25
N GLU A 318 -20.00 -14.42 14.33
CA GLU A 318 -19.37 -14.39 15.66
C GLU A 318 -19.36 -15.75 16.36
N SER A 319 -20.43 -16.54 16.24
CA SER A 319 -20.61 -17.79 17.02
C SER A 319 -20.98 -19.01 16.16
N GLY A 320 -21.80 -18.82 15.13
CA GLY A 320 -22.26 -19.92 14.26
C GLY A 320 -21.14 -20.56 13.42
N LEU A 321 -20.39 -19.73 12.70
CA LEU A 321 -19.27 -20.14 11.87
C LEU A 321 -18.16 -20.81 12.71
N PRO A 322 -17.70 -20.25 13.84
CA PRO A 322 -16.75 -20.95 14.70
C PRO A 322 -17.22 -22.33 15.14
N ALA A 323 -18.49 -22.47 15.53
CA ALA A 323 -19.04 -23.77 15.91
C ALA A 323 -19.08 -24.77 14.74
N GLU A 324 -19.35 -24.31 13.52
CA GLU A 324 -19.19 -25.12 12.30
C GLU A 324 -17.74 -25.54 12.08
N MET A 325 -16.80 -24.59 12.19
CA MET A 325 -15.37 -24.83 11.99
C MET A 325 -14.84 -25.88 12.98
N VAL A 326 -15.26 -25.85 14.25
CA VAL A 326 -14.89 -26.87 15.24
C VAL A 326 -15.39 -28.26 14.85
N ARG A 327 -16.61 -28.37 14.30
CA ARG A 327 -17.13 -29.64 13.79
C ARG A 327 -16.34 -30.12 12.58
N HIS A 328 -16.02 -29.22 11.65
CA HIS A 328 -15.23 -29.54 10.46
C HIS A 328 -13.79 -29.92 10.81
N ALA A 329 -13.20 -29.29 11.83
CA ALA A 329 -11.85 -29.57 12.30
C ALA A 329 -11.65 -31.04 12.71
N ARG A 330 -12.70 -31.75 13.14
CA ARG A 330 -12.65 -33.19 13.49
C ARG A 330 -12.34 -34.09 12.30
N TYR A 331 -12.63 -33.63 11.09
CA TYR A 331 -12.44 -34.38 9.86
C TYR A 331 -11.18 -33.97 9.09
N LEU A 332 -10.40 -33.01 9.62
CA LEU A 332 -9.14 -32.60 9.00
C LEU A 332 -8.06 -33.66 9.20
N THR A 333 -7.42 -34.05 8.10
CA THR A 333 -6.25 -34.92 8.13
C THR A 333 -5.05 -34.18 8.74
N PRO A 334 -4.01 -34.89 9.23
CA PRO A 334 -2.80 -34.27 9.75
C PRO A 334 -2.15 -33.26 8.79
N GLU A 335 -2.24 -33.50 7.48
CA GLU A 335 -1.67 -32.65 6.42
C GLU A 335 -2.49 -31.37 6.18
N GLN A 336 -3.77 -31.38 6.56
CA GLN A 336 -4.65 -30.21 6.46
C GLN A 336 -4.50 -29.28 7.68
N ARG A 337 -3.92 -29.78 8.78
CA ARG A 337 -3.67 -29.04 10.02
C ARG A 337 -2.36 -28.25 9.95
N PHE A 338 -2.28 -27.16 10.70
CA PHE A 338 -1.13 -26.26 10.74
C PHE A 338 -0.16 -26.63 11.87
N ASP A 339 1.13 -26.43 11.61
CA ASP A 339 2.19 -26.50 12.63
C ASP A 339 2.20 -25.23 13.49
N ALA A 340 1.92 -24.09 12.84
CA ALA A 340 1.87 -22.78 13.47
C ALA A 340 0.77 -21.89 12.89
N ILE A 341 0.19 -21.05 13.75
CA ILE A 341 -0.80 -20.04 13.36
C ILE A 341 -0.31 -18.67 13.81
N ILE A 342 -0.26 -17.74 12.87
CA ILE A 342 0.08 -16.34 13.09
C ILE A 342 -1.19 -15.52 12.90
N ILE A 343 -1.54 -14.68 13.86
CA ILE A 343 -2.75 -13.85 13.81
C ILE A 343 -2.36 -12.38 13.91
N ASP A 344 -2.66 -11.62 12.87
CA ASP A 344 -2.55 -10.16 12.88
C ASP A 344 -3.89 -9.51 13.23
N GLU A 345 -3.83 -8.36 13.90
CA GLU A 345 -4.97 -7.63 14.45
C GLU A 345 -5.88 -8.51 15.33
N VAL A 346 -5.28 -9.24 16.29
CA VAL A 346 -6.01 -10.17 17.16
C VAL A 346 -7.09 -9.48 18.00
N GLN A 347 -6.99 -8.17 18.22
CA GLN A 347 -8.02 -7.39 18.91
C GLN A 347 -9.39 -7.47 18.23
N ASP A 348 -9.44 -7.78 16.93
CA ASP A 348 -10.69 -7.96 16.18
C ASP A 348 -11.30 -9.37 16.34
N PHE A 349 -10.59 -10.32 16.98
CA PHE A 349 -11.07 -11.69 17.14
C PHE A 349 -12.05 -11.82 18.32
N ALA A 350 -13.17 -12.49 18.07
CA ALA A 350 -14.15 -12.79 19.11
C ALA A 350 -13.73 -14.05 19.92
N PRO A 351 -14.08 -14.14 21.22
CA PRO A 351 -13.73 -15.29 22.05
C PRO A 351 -14.06 -16.68 21.46
N PRO A 352 -15.22 -16.90 20.80
CA PRO A 352 -15.55 -18.21 20.20
C PRO A 352 -14.60 -18.64 19.08
N TRP A 353 -13.80 -17.73 18.51
CA TRP A 353 -12.94 -18.02 17.37
C TRP A 353 -11.66 -18.75 17.75
N TRP A 354 -11.31 -18.74 19.04
CA TRP A 354 -10.13 -19.44 19.54
C TRP A 354 -10.25 -20.96 19.48
N GLU A 355 -11.44 -21.51 19.70
CA GLU A 355 -11.67 -22.95 19.66
C GLU A 355 -11.32 -23.55 18.28
N PRO A 356 -11.82 -23.01 17.14
CA PRO A 356 -11.41 -23.51 15.83
C PRO A 356 -9.96 -23.17 15.47
N VAL A 357 -9.41 -22.04 15.93
CA VAL A 357 -7.96 -21.74 15.76
C VAL A 357 -7.10 -22.82 16.39
N LEU A 358 -7.37 -23.20 17.64
CA LEU A 358 -6.62 -24.26 18.32
C LEU A 358 -6.88 -25.64 17.69
N ALA A 359 -8.12 -25.92 17.27
CA ALA A 359 -8.46 -27.15 16.57
C ALA A 359 -7.79 -27.27 15.19
N ALA A 360 -7.35 -26.16 14.60
CA ALA A 360 -6.60 -26.12 13.34
C ALA A 360 -5.16 -26.59 13.46
N LEU A 361 -4.60 -26.60 14.67
CA LEU A 361 -3.23 -27.03 14.91
C LEU A 361 -3.11 -28.56 14.87
N LYS A 362 -1.95 -29.06 14.47
CA LYS A 362 -1.58 -30.48 14.63
C LYS A 362 -1.52 -30.87 16.10
N HIS A 363 -1.05 -29.96 16.94
CA HIS A 363 -1.01 -30.11 18.39
C HIS A 363 -1.81 -28.98 19.06
N PRO A 364 -3.11 -29.16 19.34
CA PRO A 364 -3.97 -28.11 19.89
C PRO A 364 -3.53 -27.55 21.25
N ASP A 365 -2.72 -28.27 22.02
CA ASP A 365 -2.26 -27.87 23.36
C ASP A 365 -0.88 -27.21 23.36
N THR A 366 0.01 -27.63 22.45
CA THR A 366 1.43 -27.21 22.41
C THR A 366 1.83 -26.51 21.11
N GLY A 367 0.95 -26.51 20.11
CA GLY A 367 1.18 -25.92 18.80
C GLY A 367 1.36 -24.41 18.88
N ARG A 368 2.14 -23.90 17.92
CA ARG A 368 2.61 -22.52 17.94
C ARG A 368 1.51 -21.56 17.55
N VAL A 369 1.26 -20.55 18.37
CA VAL A 369 0.36 -19.43 18.07
C VAL A 369 1.03 -18.12 18.41
N VAL A 370 1.28 -17.29 17.41
CA VAL A 370 1.81 -15.94 17.63
C VAL A 370 0.75 -14.93 17.22
N THR A 371 0.41 -14.03 18.12
CA THR A 371 -0.57 -12.99 17.85
C THR A 371 0.03 -11.61 17.96
N PHE A 372 -0.45 -10.71 17.12
CA PHE A 372 -0.06 -9.31 17.09
C PHE A 372 -1.30 -8.46 17.39
N ALA A 373 -1.16 -7.52 18.33
CA ALA A 373 -2.25 -6.64 18.71
C ALA A 373 -1.78 -5.19 18.89
N ASP A 374 -2.66 -4.25 18.57
CA ASP A 374 -2.47 -2.85 18.94
C ASP A 374 -2.91 -2.63 20.40
N GLU A 375 -1.96 -2.22 21.26
CA GLU A 375 -2.20 -1.97 22.68
C GLU A 375 -3.29 -0.91 22.89
N GLY A 376 -3.33 0.13 22.05
CA GLY A 376 -4.30 1.21 22.13
C GLY A 376 -5.72 0.82 21.70
N GLN A 377 -5.90 -0.37 21.13
CA GLN A 377 -7.19 -0.84 20.60
C GLN A 377 -7.81 -1.99 21.42
N LEU A 378 -7.15 -2.46 22.49
CA LEU A 378 -7.63 -3.54 23.37
C LEU A 378 -8.76 -3.13 24.36
N ILE A 379 -9.56 -2.12 24.01
CA ILE A 379 -10.52 -1.45 24.91
C ILE A 379 -11.86 -2.23 25.04
N PHE A 380 -12.10 -3.23 24.20
CA PHE A 380 -13.37 -3.98 24.14
C PHE A 380 -13.19 -5.47 24.53
N PRO A 381 -14.27 -6.22 24.86
CA PRO A 381 -14.19 -7.66 25.13
C PRO A 381 -13.78 -8.54 23.92
N ARG A 382 -13.56 -7.94 22.74
CA ARG A 382 -12.90 -8.57 21.58
C ARG A 382 -11.39 -8.50 21.75
N GLY A 383 -10.66 -9.54 21.32
CA GLY A 383 -9.21 -9.64 21.52
C GLY A 383 -8.78 -10.35 22.79
N ALA A 384 -9.72 -10.80 23.62
CA ALA A 384 -9.39 -11.61 24.78
C ALA A 384 -8.71 -12.92 24.34
N LEU A 385 -7.47 -13.11 24.78
CA LEU A 385 -6.76 -14.37 24.62
C LEU A 385 -7.39 -15.46 25.49
N PRO A 386 -7.21 -16.75 25.14
CA PRO A 386 -7.49 -17.84 26.06
C PRO A 386 -6.73 -17.65 27.38
N ALA A 387 -7.37 -17.96 28.51
CA ALA A 387 -6.86 -17.67 29.85
C ALA A 387 -5.54 -18.37 30.23
N LYS A 388 -5.01 -19.30 29.41
CA LYS A 388 -3.79 -20.06 29.70
C LYS A 388 -2.84 -20.11 28.50
N GLY A 389 -1.56 -19.94 28.80
CA GLY A 389 -0.45 -20.34 27.94
C GLY A 389 0.15 -19.26 27.06
N PHE A 390 -0.43 -18.06 26.98
CA PHE A 390 0.16 -16.96 26.20
C PHE A 390 1.11 -16.11 27.04
N THR A 391 2.36 -16.02 26.59
CA THR A 391 3.33 -15.03 27.08
C THR A 391 3.08 -13.71 26.37
N LYS A 392 3.00 -12.60 27.12
CA LYS A 392 2.88 -11.26 26.53
C LYS A 392 4.26 -10.64 26.38
N ILE A 393 4.53 -10.08 25.21
CA ILE A 393 5.70 -9.28 24.89
C ILE A 393 5.21 -7.91 24.43
N VAL A 394 5.70 -6.83 25.04
CA VAL A 394 5.38 -5.46 24.64
C VAL A 394 6.56 -4.90 23.85
N LEU A 395 6.26 -4.30 22.70
CA LEU A 395 7.22 -3.58 21.88
C LEU A 395 7.27 -2.13 22.40
N ASP A 396 8.18 -1.87 23.35
CA ASP A 396 8.28 -0.61 24.09
C ASP A 396 8.89 0.55 23.27
N GLU A 397 9.55 0.26 22.15
CA GLU A 397 10.16 1.28 21.29
C GLU A 397 9.26 1.62 20.09
N ASN A 398 8.80 2.87 20.09
CA ASN A 398 8.33 3.53 18.88
C ASN A 398 9.56 3.71 17.98
N LEU A 399 9.68 2.92 16.91
CA LEU A 399 10.77 2.96 15.91
C LEU A 399 10.80 4.27 15.08
N ARG A 400 10.34 5.37 15.67
CA ARG A 400 10.07 6.64 15.03
C ARG A 400 11.08 7.73 15.36
N ASN A 401 12.07 7.50 16.23
CA ASN A 401 13.08 8.51 16.53
C ASN A 401 14.41 7.88 17.00
N THR A 402 15.46 8.04 16.20
CA THR A 402 16.81 8.27 16.72
C THR A 402 17.20 9.70 16.37
N GLU A 403 16.83 10.66 17.22
CA GLU A 403 17.69 11.70 17.80
C GLU A 403 16.91 12.41 18.93
N PRO A 404 17.57 12.81 20.04
CA PRO A 404 16.93 13.55 21.12
C PRO A 404 16.80 15.05 20.78
N ILE A 405 15.78 15.69 21.39
CA ILE A 405 15.51 17.14 21.34
C ILE A 405 16.64 17.94 21.98
#